data_AF-A0A2G6M055-F1
#
_entry.id   AF-A0A2G6M055-F1
#
_cell.length_a   1.000
_cell.length_b   1.000
_cell.length_c   1.000
_cell.angle_alpha   90.00
_cell.angle_beta   90.00
_cell.angle_gamma   90.00
#
_symmetry.space_group_name_H-M   'P 1'
#
loop_
_entity.id
_entity.type
_entity.pdbx_description
1 polymer ?
#
loop_
_entity_poly.entity_id
_entity_poly.type
_entity_poly.pdbx_seq_one_letter_code
_entity_poly.pdbx_strand_id
1 'polypeptide(L)'
;MASQERRKLLNNTGISHDDARRIIEEGGEEVTPEDLKKVLRQEKKIKRKLSGPLGKFVDEARTLFELIRDYWNKRYTEVPWWTIGAAATSLLYILDPMDIVPDFIPGIGLLDDASVLSVCLFMIRRDLEKYTAWKADEAAVEEVSSDGI
;
A
#
# COMPACT_ATOMS: atom_id res chain seq x y z
N MET A 1 -2.19 -33.60 0.25
CA MET A 1 -2.80 -33.22 -1.05
C MET A 1 -2.86 -31.70 -1.25
N ALA A 2 -3.09 -30.88 -0.21
CA ALA A 2 -3.14 -29.41 -0.29
C ALA A 2 -1.81 -28.66 -0.61
N SER A 3 -0.69 -29.37 -0.78
CA SER A 3 0.64 -28.76 -1.02
C SER A 3 1.00 -28.65 -2.51
N GLN A 4 0.38 -29.44 -3.39
CA GLN A 4 0.63 -29.34 -4.83
C GLN A 4 -0.20 -28.24 -5.51
N GLU A 5 -1.41 -27.96 -5.04
CA GLU A 5 -2.26 -26.89 -5.60
C GLU A 5 -1.72 -25.49 -5.32
N ARG A 6 -1.12 -25.29 -4.14
CA ARG A 6 -0.49 -24.00 -3.76
C ARG A 6 0.74 -23.67 -4.62
N ARG A 7 1.40 -24.69 -5.18
CA ARG A 7 2.51 -24.54 -6.15
C ARG A 7 2.02 -24.21 -7.57
N LYS A 8 0.81 -24.67 -7.94
CA LYS A 8 0.25 -24.42 -9.28
C LYS A 8 -0.24 -22.98 -9.47
N LEU A 9 -0.75 -22.35 -8.40
CA LEU A 9 -1.22 -20.97 -8.47
C LEU A 9 -0.08 -19.96 -8.73
N LEU A 10 1.12 -20.23 -8.21
CA LEU A 10 2.31 -19.39 -8.42
C LEU A 10 2.97 -19.61 -9.79
N ASN A 11 2.77 -20.78 -10.40
CA ASN A 11 3.41 -21.13 -11.67
C ASN A 11 2.59 -20.72 -12.91
N ASN A 12 1.34 -20.26 -12.72
CA ASN A 12 0.43 -19.88 -13.80
C ASN A 12 0.43 -18.38 -14.11
N THR A 13 1.03 -17.55 -13.26
CA THR A 13 1.07 -16.09 -13.43
C THR A 13 2.39 -15.58 -14.00
N GLY A 14 3.43 -16.42 -14.09
CA GLY A 14 4.69 -16.07 -14.76
C GLY A 14 5.48 -14.90 -14.14
N ILE A 15 5.12 -14.44 -12.94
CA ILE A 15 5.77 -13.30 -12.28
C ILE A 15 6.56 -13.85 -11.08
N SER A 16 7.88 -13.89 -11.20
CA SER A 16 8.81 -14.20 -10.11
C SER A 16 8.78 -13.09 -9.04
N HIS A 17 9.25 -13.39 -7.83
CA HIS A 17 9.47 -12.38 -6.78
C HIS A 17 10.44 -11.28 -7.25
N ASP A 18 11.35 -11.62 -8.16
CA ASP A 18 12.26 -10.69 -8.84
C ASP A 18 11.56 -9.86 -9.92
N ASP A 19 10.58 -10.43 -10.65
CA ASP A 19 9.80 -9.70 -11.66
C ASP A 19 8.85 -8.69 -11.00
N ALA A 20 8.23 -9.07 -9.89
CA ALA A 20 7.47 -8.14 -9.06
C ALA A 20 8.37 -6.98 -8.62
N ARG A 21 9.59 -7.26 -8.14
CA ARG A 21 10.56 -6.24 -7.74
C ARG A 21 10.99 -5.34 -8.90
N ARG A 22 11.17 -5.87 -10.12
CA ARG A 22 11.56 -5.08 -11.30
C ARG A 22 10.44 -4.15 -11.78
N ILE A 23 9.20 -4.65 -11.80
CA ILE A 23 8.01 -3.83 -12.10
C ILE A 23 7.84 -2.72 -11.05
N ILE A 24 8.23 -2.96 -9.79
CA ILE A 24 8.23 -1.97 -8.71
C ILE A 24 9.37 -0.95 -8.85
N GLU A 25 10.58 -1.37 -9.20
CA GLU A 25 11.71 -0.46 -9.38
C GLU A 25 11.49 0.44 -10.60
N GLU A 26 10.93 -0.10 -11.69
CA GLU A 26 10.61 0.66 -12.91
C GLU A 26 9.29 1.47 -12.78
N GLY A 27 8.29 0.99 -12.03
CA GLY A 27 6.97 1.65 -11.88
C GLY A 27 6.79 2.50 -10.60
N GLY A 28 7.63 2.29 -9.58
CA GLY A 28 7.63 3.08 -8.34
C GLY A 28 8.38 4.42 -8.47
N GLU A 29 9.24 4.55 -9.49
CA GLU A 29 9.92 5.81 -9.83
C GLU A 29 8.95 6.91 -10.33
N GLU A 30 7.77 6.55 -10.82
CA GLU A 30 6.78 7.53 -11.30
C GLU A 30 5.90 8.13 -10.20
N VAL A 31 5.82 7.54 -9.01
CA VAL A 31 5.04 8.15 -7.92
C VAL A 31 5.79 9.36 -7.40
N THR A 32 5.22 10.54 -7.68
CA THR A 32 5.84 11.82 -7.32
C THR A 32 5.42 12.28 -5.92
N PRO A 33 6.17 13.19 -5.29
CA PRO A 33 5.72 13.89 -4.09
C PRO A 33 4.35 14.57 -4.25
N GLU A 34 3.99 14.95 -5.49
CA GLU A 34 2.71 15.58 -5.81
C GLU A 34 1.54 14.59 -5.70
N ASP A 35 1.77 13.32 -6.03
CA ASP A 35 0.81 12.24 -5.85
C ASP A 35 0.55 11.96 -4.37
N LEU A 36 1.59 11.96 -3.54
CA LEU A 36 1.44 11.85 -2.08
C LEU A 36 0.57 12.98 -1.53
N LYS A 37 0.84 14.21 -1.99
CA LYS A 37 0.04 15.39 -1.61
C LYS A 37 -1.40 15.29 -2.13
N LYS A 38 -1.62 14.73 -3.32
CA LYS A 38 -2.95 14.47 -3.89
C LYS A 38 -3.72 13.47 -3.04
N VAL A 39 -3.09 12.36 -2.65
CA VAL A 39 -3.65 11.35 -1.74
C VAL A 39 -4.07 11.96 -0.42
N LEU A 40 -3.15 12.65 0.27
CA LEU A 40 -3.42 13.27 1.58
C LEU A 40 -4.56 14.31 1.49
N ARG A 41 -4.61 15.10 0.40
CA ARG A 41 -5.68 16.08 0.17
C ARG A 41 -7.04 15.41 -0.08
N GLN A 42 -7.05 14.22 -0.67
CA GLN A 42 -8.26 13.49 -1.04
C GLN A 42 -8.71 12.46 -0.01
N GLU A 43 -8.07 12.40 1.16
CA GLU A 43 -8.39 11.48 2.26
C GLU A 43 -9.89 11.40 2.56
N LYS A 44 -10.60 12.54 2.61
CA LYS A 44 -12.06 12.57 2.83
C LYS A 44 -12.85 11.85 1.74
N LYS A 45 -12.46 11.99 0.46
CA LYS A 45 -13.13 11.32 -0.66
C LYS A 45 -12.89 9.81 -0.62
N ILE A 46 -11.66 9.41 -0.29
CA ILE A 46 -11.26 8.00 -0.16
C ILE A 46 -12.03 7.36 0.99
N LYS A 47 -12.06 7.98 2.18
CA LYS A 47 -12.84 7.50 3.33
C LYS A 47 -14.34 7.35 3.02
N ARG A 48 -14.93 8.25 2.24
CA ARG A 48 -16.33 8.14 1.81
C ARG A 48 -16.56 6.95 0.86
N LYS A 49 -15.63 6.63 -0.03
CA LYS A 49 -15.73 5.43 -0.87
C LYS A 49 -15.57 4.15 -0.06
N LEU A 50 -14.71 4.20 0.94
CA LEU A 50 -14.52 3.11 1.90
C LEU A 50 -15.75 2.89 2.78
N SER A 51 -16.55 3.90 3.12
CA SER A 51 -17.81 3.68 3.85
C SER A 51 -18.90 2.91 3.07
N GLY A 52 -18.66 2.55 1.82
CA GLY A 52 -19.56 1.78 0.97
C GLY A 52 -19.07 0.33 0.71
N PRO A 53 -19.08 -0.14 -0.55
CA PRO A 53 -18.67 -1.52 -0.91
C PRO A 53 -17.25 -1.92 -0.50
N LEU A 54 -16.40 -0.95 -0.20
CA LEU A 54 -14.99 -1.14 0.17
C LEU A 54 -14.75 -1.06 1.69
N GLY A 55 -15.79 -1.15 2.52
CA GLY A 55 -15.71 -1.04 3.99
C GLY A 55 -14.70 -1.97 4.64
N LYS A 56 -14.45 -3.13 4.04
CA LYS A 56 -13.46 -4.10 4.51
C LYS A 56 -12.00 -3.63 4.43
N PHE A 57 -11.72 -2.51 3.74
CA PHE A 57 -10.37 -1.96 3.58
C PHE A 57 -10.15 -0.65 4.37
N VAL A 58 -11.08 -0.29 5.26
CA VAL A 58 -11.00 0.96 6.03
C VAL A 58 -9.73 1.00 6.89
N ASP A 59 -9.40 -0.10 7.55
CA ASP A 59 -8.26 -0.19 8.48
C ASP A 59 -6.93 -0.19 7.72
N GLU A 60 -6.85 -0.92 6.61
CA GLU A 60 -5.70 -0.91 5.71
C GLU A 60 -5.49 0.50 5.16
N ALA A 61 -6.53 1.13 4.59
CA ALA A 61 -6.41 2.47 4.05
C ALA A 61 -6.01 3.51 5.11
N ARG A 62 -6.53 3.38 6.34
CA ARG A 62 -6.10 4.21 7.46
C ARG A 62 -4.60 4.05 7.71
N THR A 63 -4.12 2.81 7.79
CA THR A 63 -2.69 2.51 7.98
C THR A 63 -1.84 3.11 6.87
N LEU A 64 -2.28 3.02 5.60
CA LEU A 64 -1.58 3.63 4.47
C LEU A 64 -1.50 5.15 4.59
N PHE A 65 -2.58 5.83 4.99
CA PHE A 65 -2.56 7.28 5.20
C PHE A 65 -1.60 7.69 6.31
N GLU A 66 -1.60 6.94 7.42
CA GLU A 66 -0.71 7.21 8.54
C GLU A 66 0.76 7.01 8.13
N LEU A 67 1.08 5.93 7.42
CA LEU A 67 2.41 5.68 6.87
C LEU A 67 2.88 6.82 5.96
N ILE A 68 2.08 7.22 4.98
CA ILE A 68 2.44 8.30 4.04
C ILE A 68 2.66 9.62 4.80
N ARG A 69 1.83 9.91 5.80
CA ARG A 69 1.93 11.13 6.60
C ARG A 69 3.19 11.13 7.47
N ASP A 70 3.49 10.03 8.13
CA ASP A 70 4.69 9.90 8.96
C ASP A 70 5.97 9.91 8.13
N TYR A 71 5.94 9.31 6.95
CA TYR A 71 7.03 9.39 5.98
C TYR A 71 7.23 10.82 5.47
N TRP A 72 6.15 11.51 5.08
CA TRP A 72 6.19 12.89 4.61
C TRP A 72 6.74 13.86 5.67
N ASN A 73 6.35 13.65 6.93
CA ASN A 73 6.82 14.43 8.07
C ASN A 73 8.21 13.99 8.58
N LYS A 74 8.87 13.04 7.92
CA LYS A 74 10.16 12.46 8.31
C LYS A 74 10.18 11.82 9.71
N ARG A 75 9.02 11.41 10.22
CA ARG A 75 8.89 10.67 11.49
C ARG A 75 9.28 9.21 11.34
N TYR A 76 8.96 8.60 10.19
CA TYR A 76 9.25 7.20 9.90
C TYR A 76 9.74 7.04 8.47
N THR A 77 11.03 6.73 8.29
CA THR A 77 11.68 6.64 6.96
C THR A 77 12.40 5.30 6.76
N GLU A 78 12.10 4.31 7.60
CA GLU A 78 12.67 2.95 7.58
C GLU A 78 12.19 2.11 6.38
N VAL A 79 11.16 2.57 5.67
CA VAL A 79 10.61 1.91 4.49
C VAL A 79 11.17 2.49 3.20
N PRO A 80 11.39 1.65 2.16
CA PRO A 80 11.87 2.13 0.89
C PRO A 80 10.81 3.00 0.17
N TRP A 81 11.26 3.91 -0.71
CA TRP A 81 10.37 4.83 -1.43
C TRP A 81 9.26 4.11 -2.21
N TRP A 82 9.56 2.94 -2.78
CA TRP A 82 8.57 2.16 -3.52
C TRP A 82 7.40 1.70 -2.63
N THR A 83 7.62 1.48 -1.32
CA THR A 83 6.55 1.12 -0.37
C THR A 83 5.58 2.29 -0.20
N ILE A 84 6.11 3.52 -0.17
CA ILE A 84 5.31 4.74 -0.16
C ILE A 84 4.57 4.92 -1.49
N GLY A 85 5.23 4.61 -2.60
CA GLY A 85 4.63 4.55 -3.93
C GLY A 85 3.44 3.59 -3.98
N ALA A 86 3.63 2.34 -3.57
CA ALA A 86 2.57 1.32 -3.54
C ALA A 86 1.43 1.69 -2.58
N ALA A 87 1.73 2.31 -1.44
CA ALA A 87 0.71 2.84 -0.52
C ALA A 87 -0.14 3.95 -1.18
N ALA A 88 0.52 4.89 -1.87
CA ALA A 88 -0.15 5.97 -2.59
C ALA A 88 -0.99 5.45 -3.76
N THR A 89 -0.45 4.56 -4.58
CA THR A 89 -1.16 3.90 -5.68
C THR A 89 -2.38 3.15 -5.18
N SER A 90 -2.26 2.41 -4.08
CA SER A 90 -3.38 1.71 -3.44
C SER A 90 -4.51 2.67 -3.04
N LEU A 91 -4.16 3.83 -2.48
CA LEU A 91 -5.13 4.85 -2.06
C LEU A 91 -5.75 5.60 -3.24
N LEU A 92 -4.96 5.91 -4.27
CA LEU A 92 -5.46 6.51 -5.50
C LEU A 92 -6.41 5.56 -6.22
N TYR A 93 -6.13 4.24 -6.20
CA TYR A 93 -6.98 3.21 -6.81
C TYR A 93 -8.39 3.21 -6.25
N ILE A 94 -8.52 3.43 -4.93
CA ILE A 94 -9.82 3.57 -4.28
C ILE A 94 -10.59 4.79 -4.81
N LEU A 95 -9.87 5.88 -5.13
CA LEU A 95 -10.47 7.11 -5.64
C LEU A 95 -10.97 6.93 -7.08
N ASP A 96 -10.12 6.42 -7.95
CA ASP A 96 -10.43 6.23 -9.36
C ASP A 96 -9.71 4.99 -9.92
N PRO A 97 -10.36 3.81 -9.90
CA PRO A 97 -9.76 2.56 -10.36
C PRO A 97 -9.31 2.60 -11.83
N MET A 98 -9.99 3.42 -12.64
CA MET A 98 -9.85 3.43 -14.10
C MET A 98 -8.73 4.35 -14.60
N ASP A 99 -8.23 5.27 -13.75
CA ASP A 99 -7.30 6.35 -14.15
C ASP A 99 -5.82 6.00 -13.88
N ILE A 100 -5.56 4.97 -13.07
CA ILE A 100 -4.21 4.63 -12.56
C ILE A 100 -3.66 3.38 -13.21
N VAL A 101 -4.40 2.72 -14.11
CA VAL A 101 -3.83 1.62 -14.90
C VAL A 101 -2.95 2.26 -15.95
N PRO A 102 -1.63 2.06 -15.86
CA PRO A 102 -0.76 2.69 -16.81
C PRO A 102 -0.46 1.70 -17.93
N ASP A 103 -0.25 2.19 -19.14
CA ASP A 103 0.08 1.35 -20.30
C ASP A 103 1.41 0.57 -20.16
N PHE A 104 2.11 0.67 -19.02
CA PHE A 104 3.47 0.17 -18.79
C PHE A 104 3.58 -1.16 -18.04
N ILE A 105 2.49 -1.92 -17.85
CA ILE A 105 2.61 -3.31 -17.38
C ILE A 105 2.39 -4.31 -18.52
N PRO A 106 3.39 -4.55 -19.39
CA PRO A 106 3.31 -5.57 -20.42
C PRO A 106 3.20 -6.95 -19.78
N GLY A 107 2.12 -7.68 -20.09
CA GLY A 107 1.86 -9.03 -19.57
C GLY A 107 0.77 -9.14 -18.51
N ILE A 108 0.18 -8.01 -18.06
CA ILE A 108 -0.93 -7.96 -17.10
C ILE A 108 -2.32 -7.95 -17.80
N GLY A 109 -2.43 -8.56 -18.98
CA GLY A 109 -3.69 -8.63 -19.75
C GLY A 109 -4.85 -9.44 -19.12
N LEU A 110 -4.81 -9.74 -17.81
CA LEU A 110 -5.80 -10.56 -17.10
C LEU A 110 -6.11 -10.10 -15.66
N LEU A 111 -5.62 -8.95 -15.17
CA LEU A 111 -6.00 -8.46 -13.85
C LEU A 111 -7.32 -7.70 -13.94
N ASP A 112 -8.37 -8.30 -13.37
CA ASP A 112 -9.65 -7.63 -13.06
C ASP A 112 -9.41 -6.46 -12.08
N ASP A 113 -10.19 -5.38 -12.21
CA ASP A 113 -10.08 -4.05 -11.56
C ASP A 113 -10.19 -4.02 -10.01
N ALA A 114 -9.78 -5.07 -9.33
CA ALA A 114 -9.62 -5.15 -7.86
C ALA A 114 -8.31 -5.82 -7.44
N SER A 115 -7.60 -6.43 -8.39
CA SER A 115 -6.42 -7.24 -8.13
C SER A 115 -5.18 -6.38 -7.85
N VAL A 116 -5.09 -5.20 -8.46
CA VAL A 116 -3.97 -4.26 -8.26
C VAL A 116 -3.84 -3.84 -6.81
N LEU A 117 -4.95 -3.40 -6.18
CA LEU A 117 -4.97 -3.06 -4.75
C LEU A 117 -4.47 -4.21 -3.88
N SER A 118 -4.96 -5.42 -4.15
CA SER A 118 -4.60 -6.62 -3.38
C SER A 118 -3.13 -6.97 -3.52
N VAL A 119 -2.57 -6.83 -4.72
CA VAL A 119 -1.15 -7.05 -5.02
C VAL A 119 -0.29 -6.01 -4.32
N CYS A 120 -0.61 -4.72 -4.43
CA CYS A 120 0.13 -3.66 -3.74
C CYS A 120 0.14 -3.89 -2.23
N LEU A 121 -1.03 -4.14 -1.61
CA LEU A 121 -1.13 -4.43 -0.18
C LEU A 121 -0.33 -5.68 0.22
N PHE A 122 -0.37 -6.74 -0.59
CA PHE A 122 0.41 -7.95 -0.34
C PHE A 122 1.92 -7.68 -0.35
N MET A 123 2.38 -6.84 -1.27
CA MET A 123 3.81 -6.53 -1.44
C MET A 123 4.35 -5.68 -0.30
N ILE A 124 3.59 -4.67 0.16
CA ILE A 124 4.00 -3.80 1.27
C ILE A 124 3.64 -4.36 2.64
N ARG A 125 2.98 -5.52 2.73
CA ARG A 125 2.47 -6.06 4.00
C ARG A 125 3.53 -6.11 5.09
N ARG A 126 4.74 -6.59 4.77
CA ARG A 126 5.83 -6.71 5.75
C ARG A 126 6.31 -5.35 6.26
N ASP A 127 6.25 -4.33 5.42
CA ASP A 127 6.61 -2.96 5.80
C ASP A 127 5.51 -2.31 6.63
N LEU A 128 4.24 -2.58 6.32
CA LEU A 128 3.11 -2.17 7.16
C LEU A 128 3.17 -2.80 8.55
N GLU A 129 3.52 -4.08 8.65
CA GLU A 129 3.69 -4.78 9.94
C GLU A 129 4.80 -4.13 10.80
N LYS A 130 5.92 -3.70 10.18
CA LYS A 130 6.98 -2.97 10.88
C LYS A 130 6.51 -1.57 11.31
N TYR A 131 5.80 -0.88 10.43
CA TYR A 131 5.28 0.45 10.70
C TYR A 131 4.28 0.45 11.85
N THR A 132 3.35 -0.51 11.86
CA THR A 132 2.34 -0.62 12.94
C THR A 132 2.98 -1.00 14.27
N ALA A 133 4.01 -1.86 14.26
CA ALA A 133 4.79 -2.16 15.47
C ALA A 133 5.47 -0.90 16.03
N TRP A 134 6.18 -0.15 15.18
CA TRP A 134 6.81 1.11 15.58
C TRP A 134 5.79 2.12 16.14
N LYS A 135 4.63 2.27 15.51
CA LYS A 135 3.54 3.13 15.98
C LYS A 135 2.99 2.72 17.35
N ALA A 136 2.90 1.42 17.61
CA ALA A 136 2.45 0.90 18.89
C ALA A 136 3.49 1.18 19.99
N ASP A 137 4.78 1.02 19.69
CA ASP A 137 5.86 1.39 20.61
C ASP A 137 5.86 2.88 20.95
N GLU A 138 5.71 3.77 19.95
CA GLU A 138 5.60 5.22 20.18
C GLU A 138 4.41 5.59 21.07
N ALA A 139 3.24 4.97 20.85
CA ALA A 139 2.06 5.22 21.68
C ALA A 139 2.25 4.75 23.13
N ALA A 140 2.94 3.63 23.35
CA ALA A 140 3.26 3.14 24.69
C ALA A 140 4.22 4.06 25.44
N VAL A 141 5.15 4.74 24.74
CA VAL A 141 6.08 5.71 25.34
C VAL A 141 5.37 7.00 25.77
N GLU A 142 4.34 7.43 25.04
CA GLU A 142 3.53 8.61 25.39
C GLU A 142 2.66 8.40 26.64
N GLU A 143 2.10 7.20 26.84
CA GLU A 143 1.28 6.90 28.03
C GLU A 143 2.13 6.85 29.32
N VAL A 144 3.32 6.25 29.25
CA VAL A 144 4.24 6.18 30.42
C VAL A 144 4.77 7.56 30.82
N SER A 145 4.84 8.50 29.88
CA SER A 145 5.29 9.88 30.15
C SER A 145 4.20 10.79 30.73
N SER A 146 2.91 10.44 30.58
CA SER A 146 1.78 11.26 31.08
C SER A 146 1.36 10.93 32.51
N ASP A 147 1.62 9.71 33.00
CA ASP A 147 1.30 9.28 34.38
C ASP A 147 2.38 9.65 35.43
N GLY A 148 3.41 10.40 35.02
CA GLY A 148 4.57 10.76 35.84
C GLY A 148 4.65 12.22 36.32
N ILE A 149 3.57 13.02 36.20
CA ILE A 149 3.54 14.44 36.63
C ILE A 149 2.45 14.68 37.68
#